data_AF-A0A2K3N4F3-F1
#
_entry.id   AF-A0A2K3N4F3-F1
#
_cell.length_a   1.000
_cell.length_b   1.000
_cell.length_c   1.000
_cell.angle_alpha   90.00
_cell.angle_beta   90.00
_cell.angle_gamma   90.00
#
_symmetry.space_group_name_H-M   'P 1'
#
loop_
_entity.id
_entity.type
_entity.pdbx_description
1 polymer ?
#
loop_
_entity_poly.entity_id
_entity_poly.type
_entity_poly.pdbx_seq_one_letter_code
_entity_poly.pdbx_strand_id
1 'polypeptide(L)'
;MEKKRKIVQYREKLDRTLASPDLTNVEILKNLVKSQLLPSSELEDEEYKEKLVEHKTAEISNFLDMLRSTSDDHGRSNTSHNDWKLKQDGEEFRVMYREGPEGTPYHTMLVEGFVDAPVDVCLCISWQTSLYKKWWPQSTIPTFKILSCKCLQKVQIGEQISLVRMKVSWPLSLREAVVHYYLFEYFQDDLVVVLTNSVSESNSVTGTLPGFNSDAIPEAKDVVRVDLVGGFALQKLTSERSYFRTIANMDVKVDFVPPSLINFISRQLIGNGFRLYQKVADSFQLYFFDINHA
;
A
#
# COMPACT_ATOMS: atom_id res chain seq x y z
N MET A 1 7.30 21.51 17.40
CA MET A 1 8.30 20.67 18.13
C MET A 1 7.68 19.44 18.81
N GLU A 2 6.63 19.57 19.63
CA GLU A 2 6.03 18.42 20.33
C GLU A 2 5.41 17.39 19.38
N LYS A 3 4.65 17.83 18.36
CA LYS A 3 4.11 16.95 17.30
C LYS A 3 5.22 16.21 16.54
N LYS A 4 6.30 16.91 16.16
CA LYS A 4 7.47 16.31 15.50
C LYS A 4 8.16 15.25 16.37
N ARG A 5 8.18 15.40 17.70
CA ARG A 5 8.67 14.37 18.62
C ARG A 5 7.75 13.15 18.70
N LYS A 6 6.43 13.37 18.67
CA LYS A 6 5.42 12.30 18.69
C LYS A 6 5.49 11.42 17.43
N ILE A 7 5.59 12.00 16.24
CA ILE A 7 5.70 11.20 14.99
C ILE A 7 6.95 10.31 14.96
N VAL A 8 8.09 10.77 15.50
CA VAL A 8 9.29 9.94 15.62
C VAL A 8 9.06 8.77 16.57
N GLN A 9 8.41 8.99 17.72
CA GLN A 9 8.09 7.91 18.65
C GLN A 9 7.12 6.88 18.05
N TYR A 10 6.13 7.33 17.27
CA TYR A 10 5.19 6.45 16.58
C TYR A 10 5.88 5.63 15.49
N ARG A 11 6.80 6.24 14.74
CA ARG A 11 7.67 5.55 13.79
C ARG A 11 8.51 4.47 14.47
N GLU A 12 9.20 4.82 15.55
CA GLU A 12 10.03 3.87 16.31
C GLU A 12 9.20 2.72 16.87
N LYS A 13 7.94 2.96 17.26
CA LYS A 13 7.01 1.89 17.67
C LYS A 13 6.78 0.90 16.52
N LEU A 14 6.44 1.40 15.33
CA LEU A 14 6.25 0.55 14.16
C LEU A 14 7.53 -0.20 13.80
N ASP A 15 8.68 0.48 13.81
CA ASP A 15 9.98 -0.13 13.47
C ASP A 15 10.34 -1.26 14.44
N ARG A 16 10.09 -1.09 15.75
CA ARG A 16 10.27 -2.16 16.74
C ARG A 16 9.37 -3.35 16.48
N THR A 17 8.09 -3.12 16.18
CA THR A 17 7.14 -4.19 15.84
C THR A 17 7.59 -4.94 14.59
N LEU A 18 7.97 -4.22 13.52
CA LEU A 18 8.45 -4.81 12.27
C LEU A 18 9.76 -5.59 12.42
N ALA A 19 10.56 -5.26 13.44
CA ALA A 19 11.79 -5.95 13.80
C ALA A 19 11.58 -7.11 14.80
N SER A 20 10.35 -7.40 15.21
CA SER A 20 10.06 -8.52 16.11
C SER A 20 10.46 -9.87 15.50
N PRO A 21 10.81 -10.88 16.32
CA PRO A 21 11.09 -12.23 15.83
C PRO A 21 9.94 -12.82 15.01
N ASP A 22 8.70 -12.51 15.39
CA ASP A 22 7.50 -13.03 14.74
C ASP A 22 7.35 -12.56 13.29
N LEU A 23 7.85 -11.35 12.99
CA LEU A 23 7.80 -10.74 11.65
C LEU A 23 9.13 -10.81 10.87
N THR A 24 10.18 -11.36 11.47
CA THR A 24 11.53 -11.49 10.85
C THR A 24 11.95 -12.95 10.67
N ASN A 25 11.45 -13.87 11.49
CA ASN A 25 11.67 -15.30 11.32
C ASN A 25 10.63 -15.87 10.35
N VAL A 26 11.10 -16.33 9.18
CA VAL A 26 10.25 -16.86 8.11
C VAL A 26 9.38 -18.03 8.58
N GLU A 27 9.87 -18.89 9.46
CA GLU A 27 9.11 -20.05 9.93
C GLU A 27 7.98 -19.63 10.89
N ILE A 28 8.22 -18.66 11.77
CA ILE A 28 7.18 -18.11 12.64
C ILE A 28 6.14 -17.36 11.79
N LEU A 29 6.60 -16.54 10.85
CA LEU A 29 5.73 -15.82 9.92
C LEU A 29 4.86 -16.79 9.11
N LYS A 30 5.44 -17.88 8.60
CA LYS A 30 4.73 -18.92 7.86
C LYS A 30 3.58 -19.51 8.68
N ASN A 31 3.82 -19.78 9.96
CA ASN A 31 2.79 -20.27 10.88
C ASN A 31 1.66 -19.24 11.09
N LEU A 32 2.00 -17.95 11.22
CA LEU A 32 1.00 -16.88 11.31
C LEU A 32 0.15 -16.80 10.03
N VAL A 33 0.77 -16.85 8.85
CA VAL A 33 0.07 -16.85 7.56
C VAL A 33 -0.85 -18.06 7.45
N LYS A 34 -0.33 -19.25 7.77
CA LYS A 34 -1.10 -20.50 7.75
C LYS A 34 -2.33 -20.44 8.64
N SER A 35 -2.24 -19.78 9.80
CA SER A 35 -3.39 -19.61 10.71
C SER A 35 -4.47 -18.66 10.20
N GLN A 36 -4.13 -17.76 9.28
CA GLN A 36 -5.04 -16.74 8.73
C GLN A 36 -5.65 -17.14 7.40
N LEU A 37 -5.04 -18.10 6.69
CA LEU A 37 -5.66 -18.67 5.51
C LEU A 37 -6.89 -19.46 5.94
N LEU A 38 -8.05 -19.03 5.45
CA LEU A 38 -9.30 -19.76 5.66
C LEU A 38 -9.14 -21.16 5.07
N PRO A 39 -9.71 -22.20 5.69
CA PRO A 39 -9.86 -23.49 5.04
C PRO A 39 -10.67 -23.30 3.76
N SER A 40 -9.98 -23.26 2.63
CA SER A 40 -10.59 -23.49 1.34
C SER A 40 -11.10 -24.93 1.29
N SER A 41 -12.13 -25.17 0.48
CA SER A 41 -12.88 -26.43 0.34
C SER A 41 -12.11 -27.72 0.71
N GLU A 42 -12.79 -28.68 1.35
CA GLU A 42 -12.27 -30.04 1.67
C GLU A 42 -11.68 -30.80 0.45
N LEU A 43 -11.84 -30.29 -0.76
CA LEU A 43 -11.36 -30.86 -2.02
C LEU A 43 -9.98 -30.33 -2.50
N GLU A 44 -9.36 -29.38 -1.78
CA GLU A 44 -8.05 -28.88 -2.16
C GLU A 44 -6.91 -29.78 -1.69
N ASP A 45 -6.07 -30.19 -2.64
CA ASP A 45 -4.84 -30.95 -2.44
C ASP A 45 -3.95 -30.28 -1.36
N GLU A 46 -3.49 -31.05 -0.37
CA GLU A 46 -2.60 -30.56 0.68
C GLU A 46 -1.31 -29.96 0.10
N GLU A 47 -0.84 -30.46 -1.06
CA GLU A 47 0.30 -29.87 -1.76
C GLU A 47 0.00 -28.45 -2.28
N TYR A 48 -1.24 -28.20 -2.72
CA TYR A 48 -1.67 -26.88 -3.19
C TYR A 48 -1.74 -25.88 -2.03
N LYS A 49 -2.33 -26.29 -0.90
CA LYS A 49 -2.42 -25.45 0.31
C LYS A 49 -1.04 -25.04 0.81
N GLU A 50 -0.10 -25.97 0.86
CA GLU A 50 1.26 -25.68 1.28
C GLU A 50 1.97 -24.72 0.31
N LYS A 51 1.81 -24.90 -1.01
CA LYS A 51 2.33 -23.93 -2.00
C LYS A 51 1.73 -22.54 -1.86
N LEU A 52 0.43 -22.45 -1.54
CA LEU A 52 -0.23 -21.16 -1.31
C LEU A 52 0.32 -20.47 -0.05
N VAL A 53 0.48 -21.22 1.05
CA VAL A 53 1.10 -20.72 2.29
C VAL A 53 2.50 -20.18 2.01
N GLU A 54 3.33 -20.93 1.28
CA GLU A 54 4.69 -20.51 0.92
C GLU A 54 4.70 -19.24 0.09
N HIS A 55 3.85 -19.17 -0.94
CA HIS A 55 3.73 -17.99 -1.78
C HIS A 55 3.33 -16.74 -0.98
N LYS A 56 2.27 -16.85 -0.17
CA LYS A 56 1.78 -15.73 0.66
C LYS A 56 2.82 -15.31 1.70
N THR A 57 3.51 -16.26 2.30
CA THR A 57 4.60 -15.99 3.25
C THR A 57 5.73 -15.23 2.57
N ALA A 58 6.12 -15.61 1.36
CA ALA A 58 7.15 -14.91 0.58
C ALA A 58 6.72 -13.48 0.22
N GLU A 59 5.48 -13.27 -0.21
CA GLU A 59 4.95 -11.93 -0.51
C GLU A 59 4.95 -11.03 0.73
N ILE A 60 4.45 -11.54 1.87
CA ILE A 60 4.42 -10.80 3.13
C ILE A 60 5.83 -10.51 3.63
N SER A 61 6.71 -11.50 3.62
CA SER A 61 8.11 -11.32 4.05
C SER A 61 8.79 -10.22 3.25
N ASN A 62 8.65 -10.24 1.91
CA ASN A 62 9.19 -9.21 1.05
C ASN A 62 8.61 -7.82 1.36
N PHE A 63 7.29 -7.73 1.57
CA PHE A 63 6.67 -6.45 1.92
C PHE A 63 7.11 -5.94 3.31
N LEU A 64 7.25 -6.82 4.29
CA LEU A 64 7.78 -6.47 5.60
C LEU A 64 9.25 -5.99 5.51
N ASP A 65 10.06 -6.60 4.66
CA ASP A 65 11.43 -6.14 4.37
C ASP A 65 11.44 -4.75 3.73
N MET A 66 10.52 -4.49 2.79
CA MET A 66 10.34 -3.15 2.23
C MET A 66 10.04 -2.12 3.32
N LEU A 67 9.11 -2.42 4.24
CA LEU A 67 8.76 -1.53 5.35
C LEU A 67 9.95 -1.32 6.31
N ARG A 68 10.74 -2.36 6.60
CA ARG A 68 11.96 -2.29 7.44
C ARG A 68 13.07 -1.46 6.81
N SER A 69 13.21 -1.47 5.48
CA SER A 69 14.25 -0.72 4.74
C SER A 69 14.16 0.82 4.87
N THR A 70 13.20 1.30 5.66
CA THR A 70 12.87 2.71 5.89
C THR A 70 13.35 3.20 7.26
N SER A 71 13.82 2.29 8.12
CA SER A 71 14.45 2.61 9.40
C SER A 71 15.84 3.17 9.13
N ASP A 72 16.08 4.41 9.54
CA ASP A 72 17.35 5.11 9.35
C ASP A 72 18.46 4.44 10.19
N ASP A 73 19.45 3.82 9.53
CA ASP A 73 20.78 3.65 10.09
C ASP A 73 21.53 4.97 9.80
N HIS A 74 21.49 5.91 10.76
CA HIS A 74 22.03 7.28 10.67
C HIS A 74 23.56 7.38 10.40
N GLY A 75 24.21 6.37 9.82
CA GLY A 75 25.66 6.23 9.79
C GLY A 75 26.33 5.82 8.47
N ARG A 76 25.62 5.61 7.35
CA ARG A 76 26.28 5.25 6.08
C ARG A 76 26.31 6.40 5.07
N SER A 77 27.55 6.77 4.75
CA SER A 77 28.04 7.81 3.85
C SER A 77 27.26 8.03 2.53
N ASN A 78 27.12 9.32 2.17
CA ASN A 78 26.51 9.94 0.97
C ASN A 78 27.13 9.51 -0.39
N THR A 79 27.33 8.23 -0.67
CA THR A 79 27.93 7.79 -1.96
C THR A 79 27.11 6.73 -2.70
N SER A 80 25.86 6.47 -2.30
CA SER A 80 25.00 5.49 -2.98
C SER A 80 23.86 6.21 -3.71
N HIS A 81 23.71 5.94 -5.01
CA HIS A 81 22.60 6.44 -5.83
C HIS A 81 21.20 5.92 -5.37
N ASN A 82 21.16 5.03 -4.37
CA ASN A 82 19.96 4.35 -3.86
C ASN A 82 19.42 4.90 -2.53
N ASP A 83 19.97 6.02 -2.04
CA ASP A 83 19.56 6.58 -0.75
C ASP A 83 18.18 7.25 -0.83
N TRP A 84 17.42 7.20 0.28
CA TRP A 84 16.11 7.83 0.39
C TRP A 84 16.22 9.36 0.27
N LYS A 85 15.54 9.93 -0.74
CA LYS A 85 15.39 11.37 -0.93
C LYS A 85 14.14 11.84 -0.19
N LEU A 86 14.32 12.68 0.84
CA LEU A 86 13.23 13.29 1.59
C LEU A 86 12.51 14.34 0.73
N LYS A 87 11.23 14.11 0.42
CA LYS A 87 10.40 14.99 -0.41
C LYS A 87 9.57 15.94 0.43
N GLN A 88 9.11 15.49 1.60
CA GLN A 88 8.40 16.32 2.55
C GLN A 88 8.66 15.80 3.96
N ASP A 89 8.90 16.70 4.91
CA ASP A 89 9.07 16.37 6.32
C ASP A 89 8.31 17.40 7.16
N GLY A 90 7.08 17.04 7.53
CA GLY A 90 6.20 17.86 8.34
C GLY A 90 6.10 17.35 9.78
N GLU A 91 5.27 18.02 10.58
CA GLU A 91 5.00 17.57 11.95
C GLU A 91 4.03 16.36 12.00
N GLU A 92 3.31 16.09 10.90
CA GLU A 92 2.20 15.12 10.84
C GLU A 92 2.49 13.93 9.92
N PHE A 93 3.35 14.11 8.92
CA PHE A 93 3.78 13.06 8.01
C PHE A 93 5.10 13.41 7.32
N ARG A 94 5.78 12.38 6.80
CA ARG A 94 6.90 12.53 5.87
C ARG A 94 6.64 11.77 4.58
N VAL A 95 7.19 12.29 3.48
CA VAL A 95 7.20 11.64 2.17
C VAL A 95 8.64 11.43 1.75
N MET A 96 8.96 10.20 1.36
CA MET A 96 10.28 9.79 0.88
C MET A 96 10.17 9.16 -0.50
N TYR A 97 11.26 9.23 -1.24
CA TYR A 97 11.36 8.70 -2.59
C TYR A 97 12.78 8.15 -2.82
N ARG A 98 12.91 7.03 -3.51
CA ARG A 98 14.20 6.59 -4.08
C ARG A 98 13.99 6.03 -5.48
N GLU A 99 15.06 6.11 -6.27
CA GLU A 99 15.13 5.40 -7.54
C GLU A 99 15.33 3.91 -7.26
N GLY A 100 14.81 3.06 -8.14
CA GLY A 100 15.16 1.65 -8.17
C GLY A 100 16.60 1.45 -8.62
N PRO A 101 17.10 0.21 -8.61
CA PRO A 101 18.42 -0.12 -9.11
C PRO A 101 18.67 0.45 -10.51
N GLU A 102 19.92 0.82 -10.79
CA GLU A 102 20.31 1.38 -12.08
C GLU A 102 19.87 0.45 -13.24
N GLY A 103 19.26 1.03 -14.27
CA GLY A 103 18.71 0.29 -15.41
C GLY A 103 17.32 -0.30 -15.19
N THR A 104 16.71 -0.14 -14.02
CA THR A 104 15.32 -0.55 -13.77
C THR A 104 14.33 0.62 -13.92
N PRO A 105 13.10 0.39 -14.38
CA PRO A 105 12.07 1.43 -14.50
C PRO A 105 11.36 1.72 -13.16
N TYR A 106 11.77 1.06 -12.09
CA TYR A 106 11.07 1.10 -10.81
C TYR A 106 11.46 2.33 -10.00
N HIS A 107 10.46 2.90 -9.35
CA HIS A 107 10.61 3.99 -8.40
C HIS A 107 9.91 3.62 -7.10
N THR A 108 10.60 3.80 -5.96
CA THR A 108 9.99 3.56 -4.65
C THR A 108 9.50 4.88 -4.05
N MET A 109 8.25 4.88 -3.61
CA MET A 109 7.67 5.98 -2.84
C MET A 109 7.17 5.50 -1.50
N LEU A 110 7.26 6.38 -0.51
CA LEU A 110 6.76 6.13 0.84
C LEU A 110 6.11 7.39 1.39
N VAL A 111 4.96 7.21 2.05
CA VAL A 111 4.43 8.20 2.98
C VAL A 111 4.11 7.53 4.30
N GLU A 112 4.44 8.20 5.39
CA GLU A 112 4.09 7.76 6.72
C GLU A 112 3.70 8.95 7.61
N GLY A 113 2.81 8.69 8.54
CA GLY A 113 2.28 9.70 9.45
C GLY A 113 1.24 9.08 10.37
N PHE A 114 0.69 9.89 11.27
CA PHE A 114 -0.44 9.47 12.09
C PHE A 114 -1.75 9.98 11.52
N VAL A 115 -2.83 9.29 11.84
CA VAL A 115 -4.20 9.65 11.50
C VAL A 115 -5.03 9.60 12.77
N ASP A 116 -5.80 10.66 13.00
CA ASP A 116 -6.69 10.80 14.16
C ASP A 116 -7.97 9.98 13.93
N ALA A 117 -7.81 8.69 13.66
CA ALA A 117 -8.90 7.73 13.55
C ALA A 117 -8.47 6.33 14.02
N PRO A 118 -9.43 5.51 14.47
CA PRO A 118 -9.22 4.09 14.75
C PRO A 118 -8.68 3.28 13.54
N VAL A 119 -8.04 2.13 13.81
CA VAL A 119 -7.39 1.30 12.77
C VAL A 119 -8.39 0.77 11.74
N ASP A 120 -9.58 0.36 12.17
CA ASP A 120 -10.65 -0.16 11.32
C ASP A 120 -11.22 0.92 10.37
N VAL A 121 -11.38 2.16 10.85
CA VAL A 121 -11.75 3.31 10.00
C VAL A 121 -10.65 3.56 8.96
N CYS A 122 -9.40 3.58 9.38
CA CYS A 122 -8.25 3.77 8.49
C CYS A 122 -8.19 2.65 7.43
N LEU A 123 -8.32 1.40 7.85
CA LEU A 123 -8.35 0.24 6.97
C LEU A 123 -9.50 0.32 5.98
N CYS A 124 -10.71 0.66 6.43
CA CYS A 124 -11.90 0.80 5.60
C CYS A 124 -11.68 1.82 4.46
N ILE A 125 -11.13 2.99 4.78
CA ILE A 125 -10.88 4.05 3.79
C ILE A 125 -9.81 3.63 2.76
N SER A 126 -8.78 2.91 3.21
CA SER A 126 -7.70 2.40 2.37
C SER A 126 -8.11 1.17 1.54
N TRP A 127 -9.06 0.37 2.03
CA TRP A 127 -9.50 -0.88 1.40
C TRP A 127 -10.62 -0.65 0.37
N GLN A 128 -11.54 0.27 0.65
CA GLN A 128 -12.70 0.51 -0.20
C GLN A 128 -12.35 1.39 -1.39
N THR A 129 -12.17 0.77 -2.56
CA THR A 129 -11.81 1.46 -3.80
C THR A 129 -12.81 2.52 -4.25
N SER A 130 -14.09 2.39 -3.88
CA SER A 130 -15.11 3.41 -4.12
C SER A 130 -14.82 4.75 -3.42
N LEU A 131 -14.04 4.73 -2.33
CA LEU A 131 -13.63 5.93 -1.60
C LEU A 131 -12.43 6.62 -2.21
N TYR A 132 -11.71 6.00 -3.14
CA TYR A 132 -10.47 6.60 -3.69
C TYR A 132 -10.74 7.95 -4.38
N LYS A 133 -11.90 8.13 -5.02
CA LYS A 133 -12.30 9.43 -5.59
C LYS A 133 -12.47 10.54 -4.54
N LYS A 134 -12.69 10.19 -3.27
CA LYS A 134 -12.86 11.14 -2.17
C LYS A 134 -11.54 11.59 -1.56
N TRP A 135 -10.53 10.71 -1.52
CA TRP A 135 -9.27 10.99 -0.81
C TRP A 135 -8.02 11.04 -1.69
N TRP A 136 -8.07 10.62 -2.95
CA TRP A 136 -6.99 10.92 -3.89
C TRP A 136 -7.15 12.33 -4.49
N PRO A 137 -6.05 13.09 -4.64
CA PRO A 137 -6.10 14.40 -5.26
C PRO A 137 -6.71 14.32 -6.66
N GLN A 138 -7.50 15.32 -7.03
CA GLN A 138 -8.04 15.48 -8.38
C GLN A 138 -7.49 16.80 -8.92
N SER A 139 -6.40 16.73 -9.67
CA SER A 139 -5.66 17.90 -10.16
C SER A 139 -5.88 18.11 -11.64
N THR A 140 -6.06 19.36 -12.06
CA THR A 140 -6.15 19.73 -13.48
C THR A 140 -4.77 19.96 -14.09
N ILE A 141 -3.85 20.61 -13.37
CA ILE A 141 -2.51 20.97 -13.86
C ILE A 141 -1.47 20.80 -12.73
N PRO A 142 -0.50 19.86 -12.86
CA PRO A 142 -0.50 18.74 -13.79
C PRO A 142 -1.76 17.86 -13.62
N THR A 143 -2.29 17.32 -14.71
CA THR A 143 -3.49 16.48 -14.67
C THR A 143 -3.22 15.19 -13.90
N PHE A 144 -4.06 14.93 -12.90
CA PHE A 144 -4.24 13.62 -12.29
C PHE A 144 -5.70 13.49 -11.87
N LYS A 145 -6.40 12.48 -12.38
CA LYS A 145 -7.81 12.24 -12.05
C LYS A 145 -8.12 10.76 -11.99
N ILE A 146 -8.80 10.31 -10.95
CA ILE A 146 -9.34 8.94 -10.91
C ILE A 146 -10.62 8.90 -11.75
N LEU A 147 -10.57 8.15 -12.85
CA LEU A 147 -11.71 7.97 -13.75
C LEU A 147 -12.63 6.85 -13.25
N SER A 148 -12.04 5.71 -12.90
CA SER A 148 -12.75 4.53 -12.43
C SER A 148 -11.98 3.87 -11.30
N CYS A 149 -12.69 3.40 -10.29
CA CYS A 149 -12.16 2.53 -9.24
C CYS A 149 -13.25 1.50 -8.92
N LYS A 150 -12.93 0.21 -9.08
CA LYS A 150 -13.88 -0.89 -8.96
C LYS A 150 -13.21 -2.07 -8.26
N CYS A 151 -13.91 -2.68 -7.30
CA CYS A 151 -13.59 -4.04 -6.87
C CYS A 151 -14.04 -4.99 -7.99
N LEU A 152 -13.10 -5.69 -8.61
CA LEU A 152 -13.38 -6.66 -9.68
C LEU A 152 -13.83 -8.00 -9.08
N GLN A 153 -13.17 -8.43 -8.01
CA GLN A 153 -13.47 -9.70 -7.34
C GLN A 153 -13.15 -9.60 -5.85
N LYS A 154 -14.02 -10.16 -5.01
CA LYS A 154 -13.69 -10.48 -3.62
C LYS A 154 -13.28 -11.94 -3.60
N VAL A 155 -12.00 -12.21 -3.35
CA VAL A 155 -11.45 -13.59 -3.40
C VAL A 155 -11.89 -14.33 -2.15
N GLN A 156 -11.64 -13.72 -0.99
CA GLN A 156 -12.08 -14.18 0.33
C GLN A 156 -12.10 -13.01 1.32
N ILE A 157 -12.42 -13.27 2.59
CA ILE A 157 -12.29 -12.26 3.64
C ILE A 157 -10.82 -11.81 3.70
N GLY A 158 -10.58 -10.50 3.69
CA GLY A 158 -9.23 -9.96 3.67
C GLY A 158 -8.51 -10.08 2.32
N GLU A 159 -9.20 -10.42 1.22
CA GLU A 159 -8.56 -10.53 -0.09
C GLU A 159 -9.48 -10.08 -1.24
N GLN A 160 -8.99 -9.16 -2.07
CA GLN A 160 -9.76 -8.66 -3.23
C GLN A 160 -8.87 -8.26 -4.39
N ILE A 161 -9.43 -8.24 -5.59
CA ILE A 161 -8.80 -7.70 -6.79
C ILE A 161 -9.57 -6.46 -7.21
N SER A 162 -8.85 -5.39 -7.51
CA SER A 162 -9.42 -4.09 -7.79
C SER A 162 -8.75 -3.41 -8.98
N LEU A 163 -9.54 -2.68 -9.76
CA LEU A 163 -9.08 -1.85 -10.87
C LEU A 163 -9.14 -0.38 -10.47
N VAL A 164 -8.06 0.35 -10.73
CA VAL A 164 -8.03 1.82 -10.70
C VAL A 164 -7.55 2.34 -12.05
N ARG A 165 -8.35 3.19 -12.69
CA ARG A 165 -8.01 3.86 -13.95
C ARG A 165 -7.89 5.35 -13.74
N MET A 166 -6.78 5.93 -14.18
CA MET A 166 -6.42 7.32 -13.93
C MET A 166 -6.05 8.06 -15.22
N LYS A 167 -6.48 9.31 -15.29
CA LYS A 167 -6.01 10.28 -16.27
C LYS A 167 -4.77 10.97 -15.71
N VAL A 168 -3.70 10.98 -16.48
CA VAL A 168 -2.44 11.66 -16.15
C VAL A 168 -2.15 12.78 -17.15
N SER A 169 -1.09 13.54 -16.91
CA SER A 169 -0.71 14.68 -17.76
C SER A 169 -0.21 14.22 -19.13
N TRP A 170 -0.62 14.93 -20.18
CA TRP A 170 -0.04 14.77 -21.52
C TRP A 170 1.49 14.97 -21.47
N PRO A 171 2.31 14.17 -22.19
CA PRO A 171 1.95 13.24 -23.27
C PRO A 171 1.58 11.82 -22.85
N LEU A 172 1.41 11.55 -21.55
CA LEU A 172 1.09 10.20 -21.10
C LEU A 172 -0.37 9.84 -21.45
N SER A 173 -0.54 8.64 -22.02
CA SER A 173 -1.85 8.00 -22.17
C SER A 173 -2.46 7.64 -20.80
N LEU A 174 -3.71 7.19 -20.79
CA LEU A 174 -4.35 6.76 -19.55
C LEU A 174 -3.52 5.67 -18.87
N ARG A 175 -3.53 5.67 -17.55
CA ARG A 175 -2.89 4.64 -16.74
C ARG A 175 -3.93 3.82 -16.01
N GLU A 176 -3.67 2.54 -15.84
CA GLU A 176 -4.49 1.71 -14.96
C GLU A 176 -3.64 0.74 -14.15
N ALA A 177 -4.14 0.39 -12.97
CA ALA A 177 -3.58 -0.64 -12.12
C ALA A 177 -4.68 -1.66 -11.79
N VAL A 178 -4.40 -2.93 -12.04
CA VAL A 178 -5.19 -4.05 -11.52
C VAL A 178 -4.41 -4.62 -10.36
N VAL A 179 -4.93 -4.45 -9.16
CA VAL A 179 -4.19 -4.64 -7.91
C VAL A 179 -4.91 -5.68 -7.07
N HIS A 180 -4.16 -6.70 -6.68
CA HIS A 180 -4.53 -7.69 -5.71
C HIS A 180 -4.18 -7.20 -4.31
N TYR A 181 -5.19 -7.19 -3.44
CA TYR A 181 -5.10 -6.80 -2.04
C TYR A 181 -5.14 -8.05 -1.19
N TYR A 182 -4.20 -8.17 -0.25
CA TYR A 182 -4.19 -9.24 0.73
C TYR A 182 -3.89 -8.66 2.11
N LEU A 183 -4.79 -8.93 3.07
CA LEU A 183 -4.74 -8.45 4.43
C LEU A 183 -4.10 -9.51 5.33
N PHE A 184 -3.13 -9.06 6.12
CA PHE A 184 -2.44 -9.84 7.14
C PHE A 184 -2.56 -9.13 8.49
N GLU A 185 -3.06 -9.83 9.50
CA GLU A 185 -3.27 -9.30 10.85
C GLU A 185 -2.18 -9.79 11.80
N TYR A 186 -1.55 -8.88 12.53
CA TYR A 186 -0.61 -9.19 13.60
C TYR A 186 -1.10 -8.56 14.90
N PHE A 187 -1.95 -9.31 15.61
CA PHE A 187 -2.69 -8.83 16.78
C PHE A 187 -1.81 -8.48 17.98
N GLN A 188 -0.64 -9.11 18.15
CA GLN A 188 0.24 -8.89 19.32
C GLN A 188 0.62 -7.43 19.53
N ASP A 189 0.78 -6.66 18.45
CA ASP A 189 1.13 -5.24 18.48
C ASP A 189 0.10 -4.35 17.79
N ASP A 190 -1.14 -4.82 17.68
CA ASP A 190 -2.26 -4.16 16.99
C ASP A 190 -1.86 -3.65 15.58
N LEU A 191 -1.13 -4.48 14.84
CA LEU A 191 -0.64 -4.18 13.50
C LEU A 191 -1.51 -4.88 12.45
N VAL A 192 -1.94 -4.13 11.45
CA VAL A 192 -2.56 -4.67 10.23
C VAL A 192 -1.67 -4.30 9.05
N VAL A 193 -1.38 -5.27 8.20
CA VAL A 193 -0.57 -5.12 7.00
C VAL A 193 -1.44 -5.48 5.80
N VAL A 194 -1.48 -4.61 4.80
CA VAL A 194 -2.21 -4.88 3.56
C VAL A 194 -1.23 -4.79 2.41
N LEU A 195 -1.04 -5.91 1.73
CA LEU A 195 -0.27 -6.00 0.50
C LEU A 195 -1.14 -5.53 -0.66
N THR A 196 -0.52 -4.84 -1.61
CA THR A 196 -1.14 -4.36 -2.83
C THR A 196 -0.18 -4.65 -3.98
N ASN A 197 -0.38 -5.76 -4.69
CA ASN A 197 0.50 -6.17 -5.81
C ASN A 197 -0.27 -6.12 -7.13
N SER A 198 0.35 -5.63 -8.19
CA SER A 198 -0.25 -5.63 -9.53
C SER A 198 -0.38 -7.05 -10.06
N VAL A 199 -1.55 -7.37 -10.62
CA VAL A 199 -1.77 -8.61 -11.35
C VAL A 199 -1.20 -8.44 -12.76
N SER A 200 -0.13 -9.15 -13.08
CA SER A 200 0.46 -9.11 -14.42
C SER A 200 -0.40 -9.89 -15.42
N GLU A 201 -0.34 -9.52 -16.71
CA GLU A 201 -1.02 -10.27 -17.77
C GLU A 201 -0.44 -11.69 -17.96
N SER A 202 0.82 -11.92 -17.61
CA SER A 202 1.48 -13.22 -17.69
C SER A 202 1.16 -14.17 -16.55
N ASN A 203 0.62 -13.67 -15.43
CA ASN A 203 0.25 -14.49 -14.27
C ASN A 203 -1.00 -15.36 -14.54
N SER A 204 -1.60 -15.28 -15.73
CA SER A 204 -2.59 -16.28 -16.17
C SER A 204 -1.97 -17.67 -16.40
N VAL A 205 -0.63 -17.80 -16.43
CA VAL A 205 0.09 -19.05 -16.71
C VAL A 205 0.48 -19.83 -15.45
N THR A 206 0.44 -19.19 -14.27
CA THR A 206 0.63 -19.86 -12.96
C THR A 206 -0.59 -19.58 -12.10
N GLY A 207 -1.36 -20.63 -11.77
CA GLY A 207 -2.66 -20.59 -11.08
C GLY A 207 -2.63 -20.10 -9.63
N THR A 208 -2.03 -18.93 -9.38
CA THR A 208 -1.80 -18.37 -8.05
C THR A 208 -2.94 -17.46 -7.58
N LEU A 209 -3.84 -17.05 -8.47
CA LEU A 209 -5.10 -16.37 -8.13
C LEU A 209 -6.28 -17.27 -8.51
N PRO A 210 -6.68 -18.22 -7.65
CA PRO A 210 -7.77 -19.13 -7.94
C PRO A 210 -9.04 -18.34 -8.33
N GLY A 211 -9.53 -18.59 -9.55
CA GLY A 211 -10.79 -18.06 -10.06
C GLY A 211 -10.77 -16.62 -10.57
N PHE A 212 -9.62 -15.93 -10.70
CA PHE A 212 -9.60 -14.63 -11.36
C PHE A 212 -9.65 -14.79 -12.89
N ASN A 213 -10.79 -14.43 -13.48
CA ASN A 213 -10.92 -14.35 -14.94
C ASN A 213 -10.43 -12.98 -15.43
N SER A 214 -9.38 -12.96 -16.26
CA SER A 214 -8.86 -11.75 -16.92
C SER A 214 -9.92 -11.03 -17.75
N ASP A 215 -10.91 -11.74 -18.28
CA ASP A 215 -12.03 -11.16 -19.05
C ASP A 215 -12.93 -10.26 -18.19
N ALA A 216 -12.84 -10.36 -16.86
CA ALA A 216 -13.56 -9.46 -15.95
C ALA A 216 -12.93 -8.06 -15.89
N ILE A 217 -11.71 -7.87 -16.42
CA ILE A 217 -11.09 -6.55 -16.54
C ILE A 217 -11.74 -5.81 -17.72
N PRO A 218 -12.43 -4.68 -17.50
CA PRO A 218 -13.06 -3.95 -18.59
C PRO A 218 -12.03 -3.43 -19.59
N GLU A 219 -12.13 -3.87 -20.84
CA GLU A 219 -11.29 -3.38 -21.95
C GLU A 219 -11.33 -1.85 -22.02
N ALA A 220 -10.18 -1.26 -22.34
CA ALA A 220 -10.10 0.14 -22.66
C ALA A 220 -9.02 0.43 -23.69
N LYS A 221 -9.37 1.27 -24.66
CA LYS A 221 -8.45 1.76 -25.68
C LYS A 221 -7.48 2.76 -25.06
N ASP A 222 -6.24 2.72 -25.53
CA ASP A 222 -5.18 3.68 -25.18
C ASP A 222 -4.91 3.79 -23.67
N VAL A 223 -4.96 2.66 -22.96
CA VAL A 223 -4.61 2.57 -21.54
C VAL A 223 -3.35 1.72 -21.36
N VAL A 224 -2.42 2.21 -20.57
CA VAL A 224 -1.19 1.49 -20.21
C VAL A 224 -1.30 1.00 -18.78
N ARG A 225 -1.08 -0.30 -18.58
CA ARG A 225 -1.09 -0.93 -17.25
C ARG A 225 0.23 -0.63 -16.54
N VAL A 226 0.14 -0.10 -15.31
CA VAL A 226 1.29 0.14 -14.44
C VAL A 226 1.50 -1.04 -13.51
N ASP A 227 2.76 -1.30 -13.18
CA ASP A 227 3.12 -2.33 -12.20
C ASP A 227 3.36 -1.68 -10.84
N LEU A 228 2.88 -2.34 -9.79
CA LEU A 228 2.98 -1.87 -8.42
C LEU A 228 3.23 -3.07 -7.50
N VAL A 229 4.27 -2.99 -6.68
CA VAL A 229 4.54 -3.95 -5.60
C VAL A 229 4.69 -3.15 -4.32
N GLY A 230 3.89 -3.46 -3.31
CA GLY A 230 3.90 -2.70 -2.07
C GLY A 230 2.67 -2.93 -1.23
N GLY A 231 2.25 -1.88 -0.51
CA GLY A 231 1.13 -1.96 0.41
C GLY A 231 1.14 -0.88 1.47
N PHE A 232 0.45 -1.14 2.57
CA PHE A 232 0.48 -0.29 3.76
C PHE A 232 0.44 -1.09 5.06
N ALA A 233 0.99 -0.49 6.10
CA ALA A 233 0.90 -0.93 7.48
C ALA A 233 0.12 0.09 8.29
N LEU A 234 -0.78 -0.40 9.13
CA LEU A 234 -1.58 0.35 10.08
C LEU A 234 -1.29 -0.19 11.48
N GLN A 235 -0.81 0.66 12.37
CA GLN A 235 -0.58 0.28 13.76
C GLN A 235 -1.42 1.14 14.69
N LYS A 236 -2.16 0.51 15.60
CA LYS A 236 -2.89 1.23 16.63
C LYS A 236 -1.92 1.97 17.56
N LEU A 237 -2.20 3.25 17.79
CA LEU A 237 -1.49 4.06 18.79
C LEU A 237 -2.36 4.24 20.04
N THR A 238 -3.64 4.55 19.85
CA THR A 238 -4.69 4.64 20.86
C THR A 238 -6.01 4.14 20.28
N SER A 239 -7.13 4.19 21.01
CA SER A 239 -8.44 3.87 20.41
C SER A 239 -8.81 4.80 19.25
N GLU A 240 -8.43 6.08 19.32
CA GLU A 240 -8.79 7.11 18.35
C GLU A 240 -7.65 7.52 17.40
N ARG A 241 -6.53 6.81 17.41
CA ARG A 241 -5.35 7.20 16.61
C ARG A 241 -4.58 6.00 16.11
N SER A 242 -4.21 6.08 14.84
CA SER A 242 -3.43 5.05 14.14
C SER A 242 -2.19 5.66 13.50
N TYR A 243 -1.13 4.86 13.39
CA TYR A 243 0.03 5.16 12.57
C TYR A 243 -0.11 4.45 11.22
N PHE A 244 0.14 5.17 10.13
CA PHE A 244 0.04 4.66 8.78
C PHE A 244 1.40 4.79 8.09
N ARG A 245 1.88 3.71 7.47
CA ARG A 245 3.04 3.73 6.57
C ARG A 245 2.68 2.97 5.31
N THR A 246 2.72 3.63 4.16
CA THR A 246 2.62 2.97 2.85
C THR A 246 3.92 3.08 2.11
N ILE A 247 4.30 2.00 1.43
CA ILE A 247 5.47 1.95 0.56
C ILE A 247 5.10 1.18 -0.70
N ALA A 248 5.50 1.69 -1.85
CA ALA A 248 5.26 1.04 -3.14
C ALA A 248 6.43 1.24 -4.09
N ASN A 249 6.87 0.15 -4.72
CA ASN A 249 7.68 0.15 -5.92
C ASN A 249 6.75 0.21 -7.12
N MET A 250 6.95 1.19 -7.99
CA MET A 250 6.06 1.42 -9.12
C MET A 250 6.86 1.54 -10.41
N ASP A 251 6.38 0.88 -11.47
CA ASP A 251 6.77 1.13 -12.85
C ASP A 251 5.61 1.81 -13.57
N VAL A 252 5.77 3.10 -13.84
CA VAL A 252 4.76 3.95 -14.49
C VAL A 252 4.74 3.79 -16.02
N LYS A 253 5.58 2.91 -16.56
CA LYS A 253 5.75 2.61 -18.00
C LYS A 253 6.07 3.86 -18.79
N VAL A 254 7.20 4.48 -18.43
CA VAL A 254 7.78 5.64 -19.11
C VAL A 254 9.27 5.40 -19.25
N ASP A 255 9.80 5.52 -20.47
CA ASP A 255 11.21 5.23 -20.77
C ASP A 255 12.20 6.11 -19.99
N PHE A 256 11.78 7.36 -19.74
CA PHE A 256 12.53 8.30 -18.92
C PHE A 256 11.58 9.06 -18.00
N VAL A 257 11.78 8.94 -16.69
CA VAL A 257 10.94 9.59 -15.69
C VAL A 257 11.55 10.95 -15.31
N PRO A 258 10.97 12.08 -15.78
CA PRO A 258 11.57 13.39 -15.53
C PRO A 258 11.47 13.76 -14.03
N PRO A 259 12.44 14.50 -13.48
CA PRO A 259 12.41 14.93 -12.08
C PRO A 259 11.14 15.71 -11.69
N SER A 260 10.55 16.44 -12.62
CA SER A 260 9.29 17.16 -12.43
C SER A 260 8.11 16.22 -12.17
N LEU A 261 8.03 15.08 -12.87
CA LEU A 261 7.01 14.05 -12.66
C LEU A 261 7.16 13.42 -11.28
N ILE A 262 8.39 13.07 -10.88
CA ILE A 262 8.66 12.56 -9.54
C ILE A 262 8.24 13.55 -8.46
N ASN A 263 8.58 14.83 -8.61
CA ASN A 263 8.19 15.86 -7.65
C ASN A 263 6.68 16.08 -7.60
N PHE A 264 6.00 15.99 -8.75
CA PHE A 264 4.54 16.02 -8.80
C PHE A 264 3.93 14.84 -8.06
N ILE A 265 4.34 13.59 -8.37
CA ILE A 265 3.78 12.40 -7.72
C ILE A 265 4.07 12.45 -6.21
N SER A 266 5.33 12.59 -5.82
CA SER A 266 5.70 12.55 -4.39
C SER A 266 5.07 13.67 -3.57
N ARG A 267 5.17 14.93 -4.01
CA ARG A 267 4.69 16.07 -3.19
C ARG A 267 3.20 16.32 -3.36
N GLN A 268 2.72 16.31 -4.61
CA GLN A 268 1.36 16.74 -4.91
C GLN A 268 0.35 15.60 -4.86
N LEU A 269 0.71 14.39 -5.31
CA LEU A 269 -0.22 13.26 -5.26
C LEU A 269 -0.16 12.55 -3.91
N ILE A 270 1.02 12.09 -3.51
CA ILE A 270 1.18 11.32 -2.28
C ILE A 270 1.02 12.21 -1.05
N GLY A 271 1.73 13.34 -0.99
CA GLY A 271 1.64 14.26 0.15
C GLY A 271 0.23 14.84 0.37
N ASN A 272 -0.42 15.37 -0.67
CA ASN A 272 -1.79 15.87 -0.52
C ASN A 272 -2.82 14.74 -0.41
N GLY A 273 -2.58 13.57 -1.02
CA GLY A 273 -3.43 12.40 -0.87
C GLY A 273 -3.47 11.93 0.57
N PHE A 274 -2.32 11.91 1.27
CA PHE A 274 -2.29 11.60 2.70
C PHE A 274 -3.06 12.62 3.54
N ARG A 275 -2.97 13.91 3.23
CA ARG A 275 -3.78 14.95 3.91
C ARG A 275 -5.27 14.79 3.68
N LEU A 276 -5.67 14.43 2.46
CA LEU A 276 -7.08 14.16 2.14
C LEU A 276 -7.57 12.88 2.83
N TYR A 277 -6.71 11.86 2.91
CA TYR A 277 -6.97 10.64 3.67
C TYR A 277 -7.23 10.95 5.15
N GLN A 278 -6.37 11.75 5.79
CA GLN A 278 -6.58 12.23 7.17
C GLN A 278 -7.94 12.93 7.31
N LYS A 279 -8.26 13.89 6.44
CA LYS A 279 -9.55 14.60 6.49
C LYS A 279 -10.76 13.69 6.34
N VAL A 280 -10.68 12.69 5.45
CA VAL A 280 -11.78 11.73 5.25
C VAL A 280 -11.91 10.83 6.48
N ALA A 281 -10.80 10.40 7.09
CA ALA A 281 -10.82 9.61 8.32
C ALA A 281 -11.49 10.35 9.48
N ASP A 282 -11.07 11.59 9.73
CA ASP A 282 -11.67 12.46 10.76
C ASP A 282 -13.19 12.65 10.52
N SER A 283 -13.59 12.83 9.25
CA SER A 283 -15.00 13.00 8.89
C SER A 283 -15.81 11.71 9.10
N PHE A 284 -15.26 10.55 8.72
CA PHE A 284 -15.93 9.25 8.88
C PHE A 284 -16.17 8.91 10.35
N GLN A 285 -15.22 9.26 11.22
CA GLN A 285 -15.37 9.07 12.66
C GLN A 285 -16.59 9.85 13.19
N LEU A 286 -16.78 11.11 12.77
CA LEU A 286 -17.94 11.92 13.16
C LEU A 286 -19.27 11.27 12.74
N TYR A 287 -19.37 10.72 11.53
CA TYR A 287 -20.59 10.03 11.07
C TYR A 287 -20.92 8.78 11.90
N PHE A 288 -19.92 8.03 12.38
CA PHE A 288 -20.15 6.89 13.26
C PHE A 288 -20.51 7.29 14.70
N PHE A 289 -20.00 8.42 15.19
CA PHE A 289 -20.42 8.97 16.49
C PHE A 289 -21.89 9.43 16.48
N ASP A 290 -22.35 10.06 15.39
CA ASP A 290 -23.74 10.54 15.29
C ASP A 290 -24.77 9.39 15.21
N ILE A 291 -24.40 8.25 14.60
CA ILE A 291 -25.30 7.09 14.50
C ILE A 291 -25.41 6.32 15.83
N ASN A 292 -24.36 6.30 16.64
CA ASN A 292 -24.37 5.60 17.94
C ASN A 292 -24.99 6.42 19.09
N HIS A 293 -25.44 7.65 18.80
CA HIS A 293 -26.09 8.56 19.74
C HIS A 293 -27.50 9.02 19.30
N ALA A 294 -28.07 8.37 18.27
CA ALA A 294 -29.46 8.54 17.83
C ALA A 294 -30.30 7.32 18.19
#